data_AF-A0A5N7MMN2-F1
#
_entry.id   AF-A0A5N7MMN2-F1
#
_cell.length_a   1.000
_cell.length_b   1.000
_cell.length_c   1.000
_cell.angle_alpha   90.00
_cell.angle_beta   90.00
_cell.angle_gamma   90.00
#
_symmetry.space_group_name_H-M   'P 1'
#
loop_
_entity.id
_entity.type
_entity.pdbx_description
1 polymer ?
#
loop_
_entity_poly.entity_id
_entity_poly.type
_entity_poly.pdbx_seq_one_letter_code
_entity_poly.pdbx_strand_id
1 'polypeptide(L)'
;MGVHLRAHHLLCLLTFVGRDYNVAFTANMEQIVVRLSSGADDIVLVDGLDDLCAPLMGTAVQDCLLARVLCRDEMAVKNISSYLESQICAGAVLPAQVLGELRSAFSAGTIRSARADCRWADLGTAVADAKFPQAHLCFRDTANKRH
;
A
#
# COMPACT_ATOMS: atom_id res chain seq x y z
N MET A 1 6.11 -6.23 -15.04
CA MET A 1 4.66 -6.16 -15.31
C MET A 1 4.07 -5.20 -14.26
N GLY A 2 2.78 -4.88 -14.26
CA GLY A 2 2.22 -3.96 -13.26
C GLY A 2 1.39 -4.69 -12.20
N VAL A 3 1.46 -4.24 -10.94
CA VAL A 3 0.43 -4.54 -9.93
C VAL A 3 -0.51 -3.34 -9.88
N HIS A 4 -1.80 -3.56 -10.10
CA HIS A 4 -2.81 -2.52 -9.99
C HIS A 4 -3.23 -2.36 -8.54
N LEU A 5 -3.04 -1.15 -8.00
CA LEU A 5 -3.38 -0.83 -6.62
C LEU A 5 -4.15 0.47 -6.54
N ARG A 6 -5.21 0.50 -5.76
CA ARG A 6 -5.81 1.75 -5.31
C ARG A 6 -4.92 2.39 -4.24
N ALA A 7 -4.94 3.72 -4.16
CA ALA A 7 -3.98 4.46 -3.34
C ALA A 7 -4.05 4.08 -1.85
N HIS A 8 -5.24 3.80 -1.29
CA HIS A 8 -5.29 3.40 0.12
C HIS A 8 -4.64 2.02 0.33
N HIS A 9 -4.73 1.11 -0.63
CA HIS A 9 -4.17 -0.23 -0.51
C HIS A 9 -2.65 -0.19 -0.60
N LEU A 10 -2.11 0.67 -1.48
CA LEU A 10 -0.70 1.00 -1.48
C LEU A 10 -0.23 1.42 -0.07
N LEU A 11 -0.97 2.30 0.62
CA LEU A 11 -0.64 2.65 2.00
C LEU A 11 -0.74 1.45 2.95
N CYS A 12 -1.80 0.62 2.86
CA CYS A 12 -1.97 -0.57 3.70
C CYS A 12 -0.77 -1.53 3.59
N LEU A 13 -0.24 -1.75 2.37
CA LEU A 13 0.90 -2.63 2.14
C LEU A 13 2.18 -2.18 2.84
N LEU A 14 2.39 -0.87 3.03
CA LEU A 14 3.59 -0.33 3.69
C LEU A 14 3.80 -0.91 5.10
N THR A 15 2.70 -1.23 5.79
CA THR A 15 2.67 -1.70 7.19
C THR A 15 2.02 -3.08 7.33
N PHE A 16 1.91 -3.84 6.25
CA PHE A 16 1.29 -5.17 6.28
C PHE A 16 2.15 -6.18 7.06
N VAL A 17 1.53 -6.93 7.97
CA VAL A 17 2.19 -7.86 8.91
C VAL A 17 1.65 -9.30 8.82
N GLY A 18 0.99 -9.65 7.70
CA GLY A 18 0.56 -11.04 7.46
C GLY A 18 -0.71 -11.50 8.20
N ARG A 19 -1.49 -10.60 8.81
CA ARG A 19 -2.67 -10.97 9.62
C ARG A 19 -3.74 -9.87 9.66
N ASP A 20 -4.82 -10.15 10.41
CA ASP A 20 -5.93 -9.25 10.75
C ASP A 20 -6.90 -8.93 9.59
N TYR A 21 -6.74 -9.60 8.46
CA TYR A 21 -7.70 -9.69 7.35
C TYR A 21 -8.23 -11.12 7.22
N ASN A 22 -9.22 -11.35 6.33
CA ASN A 22 -9.62 -12.70 6.00
C ASN A 22 -8.48 -13.48 5.33
N VAL A 23 -8.53 -14.81 5.40
CA VAL A 23 -7.44 -15.70 4.97
C VAL A 23 -7.09 -15.50 3.50
N ALA A 24 -8.09 -15.43 2.61
CA ALA A 24 -7.87 -15.30 1.17
C ALA A 24 -7.25 -13.95 0.80
N PHE A 25 -7.73 -12.85 1.41
CA PHE A 25 -7.17 -11.52 1.21
C PHE A 25 -5.76 -11.41 1.76
N THR A 26 -5.48 -11.97 2.94
CA THR A 26 -4.15 -12.00 3.54
C THR A 26 -3.16 -12.74 2.64
N ALA A 27 -3.55 -13.91 2.10
CA ALA A 27 -2.70 -14.67 1.19
C ALA A 27 -2.42 -13.91 -0.13
N ASN A 28 -3.41 -13.18 -0.66
CA ASN A 28 -3.22 -12.36 -1.85
C ASN A 28 -2.31 -11.14 -1.59
N MET A 29 -2.47 -10.48 -0.43
CA MET A 29 -1.55 -9.43 0.02
C MET A 29 -0.11 -9.95 0.09
N GLU A 30 0.11 -11.16 0.61
CA GLU A 30 1.44 -11.77 0.69
C GLU A 30 2.10 -11.89 -0.69
N GLN A 31 1.36 -12.41 -1.67
CA GLN A 31 1.86 -12.58 -3.04
C GLN A 31 2.23 -11.24 -3.68
N ILE A 32 1.38 -10.22 -3.51
CA ILE A 32 1.65 -8.88 -4.04
C ILE A 32 2.87 -8.26 -3.35
N VAL A 33 2.98 -8.39 -2.04
CA VAL A 33 4.13 -7.89 -1.27
C VAL A 33 5.44 -8.53 -1.74
N VAL A 34 5.47 -9.84 -1.99
CA VAL A 34 6.65 -10.53 -2.52
C VAL A 34 7.06 -9.98 -3.89
N ARG A 35 6.08 -9.78 -4.79
CA ARG A 35 6.32 -9.22 -6.13
C ARG A 35 6.93 -7.81 -6.05
N LEU A 36 6.32 -6.93 -5.25
CA LEU A 36 6.81 -5.56 -5.05
C LEU A 36 8.17 -5.51 -4.35
N SER A 37 8.38 -6.34 -3.32
CA SER A 37 9.66 -6.43 -2.58
C SER A 37 10.82 -6.87 -3.46
N SER A 38 10.54 -7.71 -4.46
CA SER A 38 11.54 -8.17 -5.43
C SER A 38 11.94 -7.09 -6.45
N GLY A 39 11.15 -6.03 -6.59
CA GLY A 39 11.30 -5.03 -7.64
C GLY A 39 10.95 -5.54 -9.04
N ALA A 40 10.27 -6.69 -9.15
CA ALA A 40 9.89 -7.29 -10.43
C ALA A 40 8.74 -6.57 -11.13
N ASP A 41 7.89 -5.88 -10.36
CA ASP A 41 6.70 -5.20 -10.86
C ASP A 41 6.59 -3.78 -10.31
N ASP A 42 6.16 -2.88 -11.17
CA ASP A 42 5.81 -1.50 -10.82
C ASP A 42 4.36 -1.45 -10.30
N ILE A 43 4.02 -0.34 -9.67
CA ILE A 43 2.67 -0.09 -9.15
C ILE A 43 1.93 0.76 -10.18
N VAL A 44 0.77 0.28 -10.63
CA VAL A 44 -0.16 1.05 -11.47
C VAL A 44 -1.30 1.51 -10.57
N LEU A 45 -1.45 2.81 -10.40
CA LEU A 45 -2.56 3.34 -9.61
C LEU A 45 -3.88 3.16 -10.36
N VAL A 46 -4.91 2.70 -9.65
CA VAL A 46 -6.27 2.55 -10.19
C VAL A 46 -7.30 3.12 -9.23
N ASP A 47 -8.47 3.48 -9.76
CA ASP A 47 -9.62 3.86 -8.94
C ASP A 47 -10.47 2.63 -8.64
N GLY A 48 -11.01 2.56 -7.42
CA GLY A 48 -11.98 1.53 -7.05
C GLY A 48 -11.35 0.16 -6.75
N LEU A 49 -11.86 -0.91 -7.36
CA LEU A 49 -11.38 -2.26 -7.08
C LEU A 49 -10.02 -2.50 -7.76
N ASP A 50 -9.13 -3.18 -7.06
CA ASP A 50 -7.75 -3.41 -7.51
C ASP A 50 -7.35 -4.88 -7.36
N ASP A 51 -6.07 -5.20 -7.61
CA ASP A 51 -5.58 -6.58 -7.59
C ASP A 51 -5.71 -7.22 -6.19
N LEU A 52 -5.71 -6.42 -5.11
CA LEU A 52 -5.94 -6.94 -3.75
C LEU A 52 -7.38 -7.40 -3.54
N CYS A 53 -8.35 -6.77 -4.20
CA CYS A 53 -9.78 -7.11 -4.08
C CYS A 53 -10.16 -8.43 -4.74
N ALA A 54 -9.33 -9.00 -5.63
CA ALA A 54 -9.67 -10.18 -6.43
C ALA A 54 -10.25 -11.37 -5.63
N PRO A 55 -9.73 -11.75 -4.44
CA PRO A 55 -10.27 -12.86 -3.66
C PRO A 55 -11.65 -12.59 -3.04
N LEU A 56 -12.11 -11.33 -3.02
CA LEU A 56 -13.39 -10.93 -2.42
C LEU A 56 -14.52 -10.87 -3.44
N MET A 57 -14.21 -11.07 -4.73
CA MET A 57 -15.16 -11.06 -5.83
C MET A 57 -16.22 -12.14 -5.61
N GLY A 58 -17.45 -11.72 -5.30
CA GLY A 58 -18.61 -12.60 -5.09
C GLY A 58 -19.15 -12.70 -3.66
N THR A 59 -18.42 -12.23 -2.63
CA THR A 59 -18.87 -12.38 -1.23
C THR A 59 -18.74 -11.11 -0.38
N ALA A 60 -17.80 -10.20 -0.70
CA ALA A 60 -17.52 -9.03 0.14
C ALA A 60 -17.15 -7.75 -0.64
N VAL A 61 -17.33 -7.72 -1.97
CA VAL A 61 -17.01 -6.55 -2.82
C VAL A 61 -17.76 -5.29 -2.38
N GLN A 62 -18.96 -5.43 -1.83
CA GLN A 62 -19.81 -4.30 -1.44
C GLN A 62 -19.11 -3.39 -0.40
N ASP A 63 -18.32 -3.97 0.51
CA ASP A 63 -17.59 -3.18 1.51
C ASP A 63 -16.46 -2.33 0.89
N CYS A 64 -15.85 -2.81 -0.19
CA CYS A 64 -14.80 -2.09 -0.93
C CYS A 64 -15.32 -0.88 -1.72
N LEU A 65 -16.64 -0.82 -1.93
CA LEU A 65 -17.33 0.23 -2.68
C LEU A 65 -18.03 1.26 -1.78
N LEU A 66 -17.98 1.10 -0.46
CA LEU A 66 -18.56 2.05 0.48
C LEU A 66 -17.91 3.43 0.33
N ALA A 67 -18.72 4.50 0.44
CA ALA A 67 -18.25 5.89 0.30
C ALA A 67 -17.07 6.24 1.22
N ARG A 68 -17.07 5.70 2.45
CA ARG A 68 -15.95 5.89 3.39
C ARG A 68 -14.62 5.33 2.86
N VAL A 69 -14.68 4.26 2.08
CA VAL A 69 -13.50 3.61 1.51
C VAL A 69 -13.00 4.42 0.30
N LEU A 70 -13.91 4.95 -0.52
CA LEU A 70 -13.57 5.88 -1.60
C LEU A 70 -12.93 7.17 -1.06
N CYS A 71 -13.45 7.71 0.04
CA CYS A 71 -12.84 8.88 0.71
C CYS A 71 -11.40 8.60 1.16
N ARG A 72 -11.09 7.36 1.58
CA ARG A 72 -9.71 6.97 1.95
C ARG A 72 -8.78 6.93 0.75
N ASP A 73 -9.27 6.49 -0.42
CA ASP A 73 -8.48 6.59 -1.64
C ASP A 73 -8.16 8.03 -1.98
N GLU A 74 -9.15 8.92 -1.99
CA GLU A 74 -8.96 10.33 -2.33
C GLU A 74 -7.93 10.98 -1.38
N MET A 75 -8.04 10.70 -0.09
CA MET A 75 -7.06 11.16 0.89
C MET A 75 -5.67 10.55 0.66
N ALA A 76 -5.59 9.26 0.31
CA ALA A 76 -4.32 8.60 0.03
C ALA A 76 -3.65 9.18 -1.23
N VAL A 77 -4.40 9.39 -2.31
CA VAL A 77 -3.94 10.05 -3.54
C VAL A 77 -3.40 11.44 -3.21
N LYS A 78 -4.15 12.24 -2.44
CA LYS A 78 -3.73 13.59 -2.05
C LYS A 78 -2.43 13.57 -1.23
N ASN A 79 -2.34 12.69 -0.25
CA ASN A 79 -1.17 12.56 0.61
C ASN A 79 0.08 12.15 -0.17
N ILE A 80 -0.04 11.12 -1.01
CA ILE A 80 1.07 10.63 -1.82
C ILE A 80 1.47 11.70 -2.86
N SER A 81 0.50 12.33 -3.51
CA SER A 81 0.79 13.41 -4.48
C SER A 81 1.55 14.56 -3.84
N SER A 82 1.11 14.98 -2.64
CA SER A 82 1.77 16.05 -1.90
C SER A 82 3.18 15.68 -1.49
N TYR A 83 3.43 14.43 -1.11
CA TYR A 83 4.75 13.97 -0.70
C TYR A 83 5.71 13.82 -1.89
N LEU A 84 5.22 13.32 -3.03
CA LEU A 84 6.01 13.17 -4.25
C LEU A 84 6.16 14.48 -5.04
N GLU A 85 5.55 15.58 -4.56
CA GLU A 85 5.47 16.87 -5.26
C GLU A 85 4.98 16.72 -6.72
N SER A 86 4.10 15.75 -6.95
CA SER A 86 3.63 15.37 -8.27
C SER A 86 2.18 14.91 -8.18
N GLN A 87 1.34 15.37 -9.09
CA GLN A 87 -0.05 14.95 -9.13
C GLN A 87 -0.14 13.52 -9.67
N ILE A 88 -0.51 12.58 -8.80
CA ILE A 88 -0.78 11.19 -9.20
C ILE A 88 -2.30 10.98 -9.35
N CYS A 89 -2.68 10.12 -10.28
CA CYS A 89 -4.06 9.72 -10.50
C CYS A 89 -4.10 8.28 -11.01
N ALA A 90 -5.31 7.73 -11.21
CA ALA A 90 -5.45 6.46 -11.91
C ALA A 90 -4.69 6.48 -13.26
N GLY A 91 -4.02 5.37 -13.56
CA GLY A 91 -3.10 5.22 -14.70
C GLY A 91 -1.66 5.65 -14.42
N ALA A 92 -1.37 6.34 -13.31
CA ALA A 92 0.00 6.65 -12.94
C ALA A 92 0.79 5.37 -12.63
N VAL A 93 2.01 5.28 -13.16
CA VAL A 93 2.92 4.17 -12.89
C VAL A 93 3.99 4.66 -11.93
N LEU A 94 4.10 4.01 -10.78
CA LEU A 94 5.09 4.28 -9.77
C LEU A 94 6.10 3.13 -9.73
N PRO A 95 7.41 3.41 -9.83
CA PRO A 95 8.42 2.38 -9.72
C PRO A 95 8.42 1.80 -8.31
N ALA A 96 8.68 0.49 -8.17
CA ALA A 96 8.65 -0.18 -6.85
C ALA A 96 9.58 0.47 -5.81
N GLN A 97 10.65 1.12 -6.26
CA GLN A 97 11.61 1.86 -5.44
C GLN A 97 10.96 2.99 -4.63
N VAL A 98 9.85 3.56 -5.11
CA VAL A 98 9.12 4.62 -4.40
C VAL A 98 8.62 4.14 -3.02
N LEU A 99 8.42 2.83 -2.84
CA LEU A 99 7.91 2.26 -1.59
C LEU A 99 8.80 2.58 -0.38
N GLY A 100 10.11 2.72 -0.57
CA GLY A 100 11.03 3.12 0.49
C GLY A 100 10.81 4.57 0.95
N GLU A 101 10.58 5.46 -0.01
CA GLU A 101 10.25 6.87 0.25
C GLU A 101 8.87 6.98 0.90
N LEU A 102 7.87 6.26 0.39
CA LEU A 102 6.54 6.24 0.98
C LEU A 102 6.55 5.68 2.39
N ARG A 103 7.38 4.68 2.71
CA ARG A 103 7.56 4.22 4.10
C ARG A 103 8.19 5.27 4.99
N SER A 104 9.16 6.03 4.49
CA SER A 104 9.78 7.12 5.24
C SER A 104 8.75 8.21 5.54
N ALA A 105 7.97 8.61 4.54
CA ALA A 105 6.83 9.53 4.68
C ALA A 105 5.79 9.01 5.67
N PHE A 106 5.43 7.73 5.54
CA PHE A 106 4.48 7.07 6.43
C PHE A 106 5.01 7.10 7.86
N SER A 107 6.27 6.74 8.10
CA SER A 107 6.89 6.79 9.43
C SER A 107 6.92 8.22 9.99
N ALA A 108 7.14 9.24 9.15
CA ALA A 108 7.10 10.65 9.55
C ALA A 108 5.69 11.20 9.83
N GLY A 109 4.63 10.43 9.52
CA GLY A 109 3.25 10.86 9.74
C GLY A 109 2.63 11.61 8.56
N THR A 110 3.41 12.01 7.56
CA THR A 110 2.98 12.94 6.50
C THR A 110 1.90 12.37 5.59
N ILE A 111 1.87 11.05 5.41
CA ILE A 111 0.86 10.36 4.60
C ILE A 111 -0.10 9.47 5.41
N ARG A 112 -0.11 9.58 6.76
CA ARG A 112 -0.93 8.73 7.64
C ARG A 112 -2.42 9.09 7.68
N SER A 113 -2.77 10.34 7.38
CA SER A 113 -4.14 10.86 7.60
C SER A 113 -5.22 10.09 6.84
N ALA A 114 -4.90 9.51 5.67
CA ALA A 114 -5.80 8.66 4.89
C ALA A 114 -6.24 7.37 5.61
N ARG A 115 -5.58 7.02 6.73
CA ARG A 115 -5.94 5.86 7.55
C ARG A 115 -6.53 6.25 8.91
N ALA A 116 -6.81 7.52 9.18
CA ALA A 116 -7.20 7.98 10.53
C ALA A 116 -8.46 7.28 11.09
N ASP A 117 -9.43 6.94 10.24
CA ASP A 117 -10.66 6.24 10.60
C ASP A 117 -10.61 4.73 10.28
N CYS A 118 -9.43 4.22 9.91
CA CYS A 118 -9.23 2.81 9.57
C CYS A 118 -9.08 1.98 10.84
N ARG A 119 -9.74 0.82 10.91
CA ARG A 119 -9.62 -0.10 12.07
C ARG A 119 -8.19 -0.61 12.30
N TRP A 120 -7.31 -0.52 11.30
CA TRP A 120 -5.90 -0.90 11.39
C TRP A 120 -4.95 0.31 11.53
N ALA A 121 -5.47 1.51 11.81
CA ALA A 121 -4.68 2.73 11.97
C ALA A 121 -3.60 2.58 13.05
N ASP A 122 -3.99 2.11 14.23
CA ASP A 122 -3.11 1.97 15.40
C ASP A 122 -2.04 0.90 15.15
N LEU A 123 -2.43 -0.25 14.61
CA LEU A 123 -1.48 -1.31 14.24
C LEU A 123 -0.44 -0.77 13.24
N GLY A 124 -0.92 -0.09 12.20
CA GLY A 124 -0.03 0.47 11.19
C GLY A 124 0.89 1.57 11.73
N THR A 125 0.40 2.38 12.67
CA THR A 125 1.19 3.39 13.40
C THR A 125 2.27 2.73 14.23
N ALA A 126 1.92 1.72 15.03
CA ALA A 126 2.87 0.98 15.85
C ALA A 126 3.98 0.31 15.01
N VAL A 127 3.62 -0.29 13.87
CA VAL A 127 4.59 -0.87 12.92
C VAL A 127 5.54 0.20 12.37
N ALA A 128 5.01 1.37 12.00
CA ALA A 128 5.80 2.45 11.42
C ALA A 128 6.71 3.15 12.45
N ASP A 129 6.24 3.29 13.69
CA ASP A 129 7.01 3.88 14.80
C ASP A 129 8.15 2.94 15.22
N ALA A 130 7.90 1.63 15.20
CA ALA A 130 8.91 0.59 15.43
C ALA A 130 9.89 0.39 14.26
N LYS A 131 9.77 1.16 13.16
CA LYS A 131 10.60 1.07 11.94
C LYS A 131 10.43 -0.23 11.14
N PHE A 132 9.19 -0.72 11.07
CA PHE A 132 8.76 -1.81 10.17
C PHE A 132 9.39 -3.21 10.39
N PRO A 133 9.85 -3.64 11.58
CA PRO A 133 10.54 -4.94 11.74
C PRO A 133 9.64 -6.15 11.49
N GLN A 134 8.33 -5.97 11.61
CA GLN A 134 7.32 -7.01 11.36
C GLN A 134 6.65 -6.88 9.99
N ALA A 135 6.98 -5.83 9.22
CA ALA A 135 6.31 -5.59 7.96
C ALA A 135 6.87 -6.52 6.88
N HIS A 136 5.98 -7.18 6.14
CA HIS A 136 6.38 -8.19 5.15
C HIS A 136 7.00 -7.56 3.91
N LEU A 137 6.59 -6.33 3.58
CA LEU A 137 7.26 -5.58 2.51
C LEU A 137 8.72 -5.36 2.93
N CYS A 138 9.64 -5.78 2.09
CA CYS A 138 11.06 -5.75 2.38
C CYS A 138 11.80 -5.17 1.18
N PHE A 139 12.80 -4.34 1.44
CA PHE A 139 13.66 -3.83 0.39
C PHE A 139 14.94 -4.62 0.44
N ARG A 140 15.34 -5.20 -0.67
CA ARG A 140 16.71 -5.69 -0.78
C ARG A 140 17.60 -4.46 -0.75
N ASP A 141 18.49 -4.37 0.23
CA ASP A 141 19.56 -3.40 0.19
C ASP A 141 20.35 -3.66 -1.11
N THR A 142 20.22 -2.77 -2.09
CA THR A 142 21.13 -2.73 -3.24
C THR A 142 22.47 -2.10 -2.86
N ALA A 143 22.83 -2.14 -1.57
CA ALA A 143 24.16 -1.82 -1.10
C ALA A 143 25.09 -2.99 -1.45
N ASN A 144 25.99 -2.72 -2.38
CA ASN A 144 27.18 -3.49 -2.74
C ASN A 144 27.07 -4.45 -3.94
N LYS A 145 26.98 -3.87 -5.14
CA LYS A 145 27.81 -4.31 -6.26
C LYS A 145 28.64 -3.13 -6.77
N ARG A 146 29.71 -2.79 -6.05
CA ARG A 146 30.81 -2.02 -6.63
C ARG A 146 31.73 -3.02 -7.34
N HIS A 147 31.69 -2.93 -8.67
CA HIS A 147 32.66 -3.31 -9.71
C HIS A 147 33.32 -4.70 -9.58
#